data_AF-A0A164ZTJ7-F1
#
_entry.id   AF-A0A164ZTJ7-F1
#
_cell.length_a   1.000
_cell.length_b   1.000
_cell.length_c   1.000
_cell.angle_alpha   90.00
_cell.angle_beta   90.00
_cell.angle_gamma   90.00
#
_symmetry.space_group_name_H-M   'P 1'
#
loop_
_entity.id
_entity.type
_entity.pdbx_description
1 polymer ?
#
loop_
_entity_poly.entity_id
_entity_poly.type
_entity_poly.pdbx_seq_one_letter_code
_entity_poly.pdbx_strand_id
1 'polypeptide(L)'
;MCLYKPTQISWKQMRNTLAFNISRDINELEQDAPRKYVKIESLTDGTNVDLPAPASYSVTTIPNLADHELVRGPAILADDLRLQPGNLLGFRTAGVVVVGLNKGNRSLHNLNLSRPTSAYHIKSQFGLATDSHWDDGKVWEKTTFIHISRDKLDRMLASIQASNQKKMFEYCGVDPQSQTAYELASKGLLRPAVNGPPLIYGIKCVHFNPPDFTLEIHCVNENEQYMAALIHDLGLSLKTTAVCQQIRCIRYGCFTVDDALLRKHWSLEYLPDHMSHCHTKLRSLPDIGPQLATYDRLQSSQNPPTKS
;
A
#
# COMPACT_ATOMS: atom_id res chain seq x y z
N MET A 1 -5.62 -1.19 -7.09
CA MET A 1 -6.88 -1.28 -6.33
C MET A 1 -6.68 -0.74 -4.92
N CYS A 2 -7.73 -0.21 -4.29
CA CYS A 2 -7.71 0.30 -2.93
C CYS A 2 -8.56 -0.62 -2.03
N LEU A 3 -7.97 -1.18 -0.97
CA LEU A 3 -8.61 -2.20 -0.14
C LEU A 3 -8.61 -1.76 1.34
N TYR A 4 -9.64 -2.15 2.09
CA TYR A 4 -9.68 -1.91 3.53
C TYR A 4 -9.16 -3.12 4.30
N LYS A 5 -8.01 -2.97 4.95
CA LYS A 5 -7.41 -4.00 5.81
C LYS A 5 -7.94 -3.87 7.25
N PRO A 6 -8.51 -4.93 7.84
CA PRO A 6 -8.87 -4.92 9.26
C PRO A 6 -7.64 -5.05 10.18
N THR A 7 -7.83 -4.79 11.47
CA THR A 7 -6.82 -5.04 12.51
C THR A 7 -6.54 -6.54 12.64
N GLN A 8 -5.37 -6.90 13.17
CA GLN A 8 -4.96 -8.28 13.47
C GLN A 8 -4.89 -9.22 12.26
N ILE A 9 -4.80 -8.66 11.05
CA ILE A 9 -4.54 -9.42 9.83
C ILE A 9 -3.19 -8.97 9.29
N SER A 10 -2.28 -9.91 9.03
CA SER A 10 -1.01 -9.59 8.37
C SER A 10 -1.21 -9.33 6.87
N TRP A 11 -0.31 -8.56 6.27
CA TRP A 11 -0.30 -8.39 4.81
C TRP A 11 -0.28 -9.75 4.07
N LYS A 12 0.49 -10.72 4.57
CA LYS A 12 0.59 -12.06 3.96
C LYS A 12 -0.77 -12.78 3.94
N GLN A 13 -1.51 -12.75 5.05
CA GLN A 13 -2.85 -13.33 5.10
C GLN A 13 -3.82 -12.61 4.16
N MET A 14 -3.80 -11.27 4.15
CA MET A 14 -4.62 -10.46 3.25
C MET A 14 -4.35 -10.79 1.77
N ARG A 15 -3.06 -10.85 1.39
CA ARG A 15 -2.63 -11.23 0.04
C ARG A 15 -3.14 -12.62 -0.33
N ASN A 16 -2.96 -13.60 0.55
CA ASN A 16 -3.37 -14.98 0.28
C ASN A 16 -4.89 -15.10 0.11
N THR A 17 -5.67 -14.43 0.97
CA THR A 17 -7.14 -14.40 0.82
C THR A 17 -7.55 -13.77 -0.50
N LEU A 18 -6.97 -12.62 -0.86
CA LEU A 18 -7.30 -11.93 -2.10
C LEU A 18 -6.90 -12.74 -3.34
N ALA A 19 -5.70 -13.31 -3.34
CA ALA A 19 -5.24 -14.16 -4.44
C ALA A 19 -6.12 -15.41 -4.60
N PHE A 20 -6.45 -16.07 -3.48
CA PHE A 20 -7.33 -17.24 -3.48
C PHE A 20 -8.72 -16.92 -4.05
N ASN A 21 -9.36 -15.84 -3.57
CA ASN A 21 -10.68 -15.44 -4.05
C ASN A 21 -10.65 -15.13 -5.55
N ILE A 22 -9.67 -14.35 -6.01
CA ILE A 22 -9.55 -14.02 -7.43
C ILE A 22 -9.30 -15.28 -8.27
N SER A 23 -8.39 -16.16 -7.85
CA SER A 23 -8.12 -17.40 -8.61
C SER A 23 -9.34 -18.32 -8.63
N ARG A 24 -10.04 -18.48 -7.51
CA ARG A 24 -11.25 -19.29 -7.42
C ARG A 24 -12.32 -18.74 -8.36
N ASP A 25 -12.65 -17.46 -8.22
CA ASP A 25 -13.72 -16.82 -8.98
C ASP A 25 -13.43 -16.84 -10.49
N ILE A 26 -12.16 -16.69 -10.91
CA ILE A 26 -11.80 -16.80 -12.35
C ILE A 26 -11.92 -18.25 -12.84
N ASN A 27 -11.51 -19.23 -12.04
CA ASN A 27 -11.60 -20.64 -12.44
C ASN A 27 -13.06 -21.14 -12.47
N GLU A 28 -13.96 -20.51 -11.72
CA GLU A 28 -15.41 -20.75 -11.74
C GLU A 28 -16.11 -20.13 -12.95
N LEU A 29 -15.47 -19.20 -13.67
CA LEU A 29 -15.99 -18.71 -14.95
C LEU A 29 -15.88 -19.79 -16.04
N GLU A 30 -16.75 -19.74 -17.04
CA GLU A 30 -16.74 -20.67 -18.17
C GLU A 30 -15.35 -20.73 -18.81
N GLN A 31 -14.72 -21.91 -18.76
CA GLN A 31 -13.40 -22.13 -19.35
C GLN A 31 -13.52 -22.38 -20.86
N ASP A 32 -12.59 -21.80 -21.62
CA ASP A 32 -12.51 -21.99 -23.07
C ASP A 32 -12.38 -23.48 -23.43
N ALA A 33 -13.09 -23.91 -24.47
CA ALA A 33 -12.97 -25.27 -24.99
C ALA A 33 -11.50 -25.57 -25.38
N PRO A 34 -11.04 -26.83 -25.18
CA PRO A 34 -9.66 -27.21 -25.49
C PRO A 34 -9.33 -26.96 -26.95
N ARG A 35 -8.09 -26.55 -27.22
CA ARG A 35 -7.64 -26.26 -28.59
C ARG A 35 -7.79 -27.51 -29.44
N LYS A 36 -8.27 -27.36 -30.67
CA LYS A 36 -8.39 -28.47 -31.61
C LYS A 36 -7.14 -28.53 -32.47
N TYR A 37 -6.64 -29.73 -32.72
CA TYR A 37 -5.61 -29.97 -33.73
C TYR A 37 -6.15 -30.87 -34.83
N VAL A 38 -5.58 -30.73 -36.01
CA VAL A 38 -5.96 -31.53 -37.18
C VAL A 38 -5.20 -32.85 -37.11
N LYS A 39 -5.92 -33.97 -37.01
CA LYS A 39 -5.38 -35.31 -37.15
C LYS A 39 -5.67 -35.81 -38.55
N ILE A 40 -4.63 -36.22 -39.26
CA ILE A 40 -4.73 -36.80 -40.59
C ILE A 40 -4.43 -38.29 -40.45
N GLU A 41 -5.41 -39.14 -40.76
CA GLU A 41 -5.26 -40.60 -40.72
C GLU A 41 -5.37 -41.15 -42.15
N SER A 42 -4.43 -42.02 -42.51
CA SER A 42 -4.48 -42.77 -43.77
C SER A 42 -5.51 -43.89 -43.67
N LEU A 43 -6.46 -43.94 -44.61
CA LEU A 43 -7.38 -45.06 -44.73
C LEU A 43 -6.67 -46.19 -45.49
N THR A 44 -6.09 -47.14 -44.76
CA THR A 44 -5.60 -48.41 -45.32
C THR A 44 -6.50 -49.54 -44.85
N ASP A 45 -7.20 -50.18 -45.79
CA ASP A 45 -7.93 -51.42 -45.51
C ASP A 45 -6.91 -52.47 -45.09
N GLY A 46 -7.06 -52.95 -43.85
CA GLY A 46 -6.09 -53.81 -43.21
C GLY A 46 -5.91 -55.12 -43.96
N THR A 47 -4.81 -55.24 -44.69
CA THR A 47 -3.96 -56.44 -44.84
C THR A 47 -2.92 -56.13 -45.91
N ASN A 48 -1.65 -55.98 -45.48
CA ASN A 48 -0.39 -56.21 -46.19
C ASN A 48 0.63 -55.12 -45.86
N VAL A 49 1.77 -55.56 -45.34
CA VAL A 49 2.83 -54.74 -44.73
C VAL A 49 3.76 -54.10 -45.78
N ASP A 50 3.52 -54.32 -47.07
CA ASP A 50 4.36 -53.77 -48.14
C ASP A 50 3.49 -53.29 -49.30
N LEU A 51 3.17 -51.99 -49.41
CA LEU A 51 2.71 -51.27 -50.62
C LEU A 51 2.59 -49.72 -50.35
N PRO A 52 2.54 -48.88 -51.41
CA PRO A 52 2.98 -47.49 -51.43
C PRO A 52 1.91 -46.49 -50.95
N ALA A 53 2.25 -45.19 -50.99
CA ALA A 53 1.51 -44.06 -50.43
C ALA A 53 -0.04 -44.23 -50.43
N PRO A 54 -0.71 -43.95 -49.29
CA PRO A 54 -2.12 -44.27 -49.08
C PRO A 54 -3.06 -43.53 -50.05
N ALA A 55 -4.11 -44.22 -50.51
CA ALA A 55 -5.02 -43.76 -51.56
C ALA A 55 -5.99 -42.63 -51.12
N SER A 56 -6.24 -42.49 -49.82
CA SER A 56 -7.05 -41.39 -49.28
C SER A 56 -6.67 -41.07 -47.84
N TYR A 57 -6.80 -39.79 -47.48
CA TYR A 57 -6.55 -39.28 -46.14
C TYR A 57 -7.88 -38.80 -45.55
N SER A 58 -8.18 -39.23 -44.32
CA SER A 58 -9.26 -38.65 -43.53
C SER A 58 -8.69 -37.54 -42.66
N VAL A 59 -9.33 -36.37 -42.69
CA VAL A 59 -8.93 -35.19 -41.91
C VAL A 59 -9.98 -34.99 -40.84
N THR A 60 -9.62 -35.20 -39.58
CA THR A 60 -10.50 -35.00 -38.43
C THR A 60 -9.93 -33.96 -37.48
N THR A 61 -10.79 -33.11 -36.92
CA THR A 61 -10.39 -32.14 -35.89
C THR A 61 -10.65 -32.74 -34.52
N ILE A 62 -9.58 -33.03 -33.77
CA ILE A 62 -9.67 -33.68 -32.46
C ILE A 62 -9.30 -32.65 -31.38
N PRO A 63 -10.04 -32.59 -30.24
CA PRO A 63 -9.65 -31.75 -29.12
C PRO A 63 -8.33 -32.22 -28.52
N ASN A 64 -7.45 -31.27 -28.20
CA ASN A 64 -6.22 -31.53 -27.48
C ASN A 64 -6.53 -31.89 -26.03
N LEU A 65 -6.43 -33.18 -25.70
CA LEU A 65 -6.69 -33.67 -24.34
C LEU A 65 -5.71 -33.09 -23.30
N ALA A 66 -4.52 -32.62 -23.70
CA ALA A 66 -3.59 -31.95 -22.79
C ALA A 66 -4.13 -30.61 -22.27
N ASP A 67 -5.02 -29.97 -23.02
CA ASP A 67 -5.68 -28.72 -22.62
C ASP A 67 -6.97 -28.95 -21.82
N HIS A 68 -7.35 -30.22 -21.61
CA HIS A 68 -8.54 -30.57 -20.84
C HIS A 68 -8.34 -30.24 -19.36
N GLU A 69 -9.37 -29.71 -18.69
CA GLU A 69 -9.33 -29.25 -17.29
C GLU A 69 -8.78 -30.31 -16.33
N LEU A 70 -9.25 -31.56 -16.44
CA LEU A 70 -8.78 -32.69 -15.62
C LEU A 70 -7.28 -33.00 -15.74
N VAL A 71 -6.64 -32.59 -16.84
CA VAL A 71 -5.21 -32.83 -17.10
C VAL A 71 -4.38 -31.61 -16.73
N ARG A 72 -4.83 -30.41 -17.11
CA ARG A 72 -4.12 -29.15 -16.90
C ARG A 72 -4.29 -28.60 -15.47
N GLY A 73 -5.37 -28.98 -14.79
CA GLY A 73 -5.79 -28.36 -13.53
C GLY A 73 -6.41 -26.97 -13.75
N PRO A 74 -6.58 -26.19 -12.66
CA PRO A 74 -7.18 -24.86 -12.73
C PRO A 74 -6.42 -23.93 -13.66
N ALA A 75 -7.15 -23.10 -14.41
CA ALA A 75 -6.58 -22.20 -15.41
C ALA A 75 -5.64 -21.14 -14.81
N ILE A 76 -5.95 -20.66 -13.60
CA ILE A 76 -5.15 -19.68 -12.86
C ILE A 76 -4.88 -20.17 -11.44
N LEU A 77 -3.61 -20.15 -11.05
CA LEU A 77 -3.20 -20.40 -9.67
C LEU A 77 -3.11 -19.10 -8.89
N ALA A 78 -3.28 -19.17 -7.57
CA ALA A 78 -3.09 -18.02 -6.68
C ALA A 78 -1.66 -17.42 -6.80
N ASP A 79 -0.67 -18.25 -7.15
CA ASP A 79 0.73 -17.83 -7.34
C ASP A 79 0.96 -17.06 -8.65
N ASP A 80 0.08 -17.21 -9.65
CA ASP A 80 0.14 -16.43 -10.89
C ASP A 80 -0.22 -14.96 -10.65
N LEU A 81 -0.93 -14.66 -9.55
CA LEU A 81 -1.36 -13.33 -9.17
C LEU A 81 -0.27 -12.59 -8.39
N ARG A 82 0.41 -11.66 -9.08
CA ARG A 82 1.45 -10.82 -8.49
C ARG A 82 0.84 -9.62 -7.79
N LEU A 83 0.62 -9.75 -6.48
CA LEU A 83 0.08 -8.70 -5.61
C LEU A 83 1.19 -8.00 -4.81
N GLN A 84 1.28 -6.67 -4.91
CA GLN A 84 2.23 -5.86 -4.14
C GLN A 84 1.50 -4.75 -3.36
N PRO A 85 1.89 -4.48 -2.09
CA PRO A 85 1.33 -3.37 -1.32
C PRO A 85 2.05 -2.05 -1.65
N GLY A 86 1.29 -0.95 -1.70
CA GLY A 86 1.81 0.42 -1.80
C GLY A 86 2.31 0.92 -0.45
N ASN A 87 1.45 0.83 0.55
CA ASN A 87 1.77 1.01 1.96
C ASN A 87 1.67 -0.31 2.72
N LEU A 88 2.65 -0.56 3.58
CA LEU A 88 2.66 -1.74 4.43
C LEU A 88 2.07 -1.41 5.80
N LEU A 89 0.80 -1.76 6.01
CA LEU A 89 0.16 -1.66 7.32
C LEU A 89 0.52 -2.88 8.16
N GLY A 90 1.00 -2.65 9.38
CA GLY A 90 1.39 -3.69 10.32
C GLY A 90 0.20 -4.46 10.91
N PHE A 91 0.49 -5.35 11.86
CA PHE A 91 -0.52 -6.26 12.41
C PHE A 91 -1.59 -5.52 13.20
N ARG A 92 -1.19 -4.49 13.97
CA ARG A 92 -2.09 -3.71 14.84
C ARG A 92 -2.71 -2.51 14.12
N THR A 93 -2.39 -2.34 12.85
CA THR A 93 -2.86 -1.22 12.03
C THR A 93 -3.96 -1.64 11.06
N ALA A 94 -5.13 -1.02 11.16
CA ALA A 94 -6.21 -1.15 10.17
C ALA A 94 -6.20 0.02 9.18
N GLY A 95 -6.96 -0.10 8.09
CA GLY A 95 -7.24 1.02 7.22
C GLY A 95 -6.97 0.77 5.75
N VAL A 96 -6.73 1.86 5.03
CA VAL A 96 -6.55 1.88 3.58
C VAL A 96 -5.21 1.25 3.18
N VAL A 97 -5.27 0.25 2.31
CA VAL A 97 -4.10 -0.35 1.66
C VAL A 97 -4.28 -0.29 0.15
N VAL A 98 -3.32 0.33 -0.54
CA VAL A 98 -3.29 0.30 -2.00
C VAL A 98 -2.53 -0.93 -2.45
N VAL A 99 -3.11 -1.70 -3.36
CA VAL A 99 -2.53 -2.94 -3.87
C VAL A 99 -2.42 -2.88 -5.38
N GLY A 100 -1.23 -3.21 -5.89
CA GLY A 100 -0.96 -3.45 -7.29
C GLY A 100 -1.25 -4.91 -7.60
N LEU A 101 -1.89 -5.16 -8.75
CA LEU A 101 -2.13 -6.50 -9.29
C LEU A 101 -1.47 -6.59 -10.66
N ASN A 102 -0.57 -7.56 -10.85
CA ASN A 102 0.11 -7.84 -12.11
C ASN A 102 0.70 -6.57 -12.75
N LYS A 103 0.19 -6.14 -13.92
CA LYS A 103 0.63 -4.92 -14.61
C LYS A 103 0.43 -3.65 -13.78
N GLY A 104 -0.54 -3.65 -12.87
CA GLY A 104 -0.81 -2.56 -11.93
C GLY A 104 0.33 -2.31 -10.92
N ASN A 105 1.25 -3.25 -10.74
CA ASN A 105 2.45 -3.05 -9.91
C ASN A 105 3.35 -1.94 -10.47
N ARG A 106 3.34 -1.71 -11.78
CA ARG A 106 4.08 -0.60 -12.40
C ARG A 106 3.49 0.77 -12.00
N SER A 107 2.18 0.89 -12.06
CA SER A 107 1.48 2.11 -11.62
C SER A 107 1.66 2.35 -10.12
N LEU A 108 1.65 1.29 -9.31
CA LEU A 108 1.93 1.36 -7.89
C LEU A 108 3.37 1.81 -7.60
N HIS A 109 4.34 1.29 -8.36
CA HIS A 109 5.73 1.71 -8.23
C HIS A 109 5.89 3.20 -8.51
N ASN A 110 5.26 3.72 -9.58
CA ASN A 110 5.27 5.14 -9.89
C ASN A 110 4.61 5.98 -8.78
N LEU A 111 3.48 5.50 -8.22
CA LEU A 111 2.87 6.14 -7.06
C LEU A 111 3.84 6.18 -5.88
N ASN A 112 4.52 5.08 -5.56
CA ASN A 112 5.46 5.03 -4.44
C ASN A 112 6.68 5.94 -4.65
N LEU A 113 7.15 6.10 -5.89
CA LEU A 113 8.21 7.05 -6.22
C LEU A 113 7.82 8.50 -5.89
N SER A 114 6.53 8.85 -6.00
CA SER A 114 6.03 10.18 -5.60
C SER A 114 6.09 10.44 -4.09
N ARG A 115 6.33 9.42 -3.25
CA ARG A 115 6.30 9.50 -1.78
C ARG A 115 4.97 10.10 -1.27
N PRO A 116 3.85 9.42 -1.50
CA PRO A 116 2.54 9.92 -1.08
C PRO A 116 2.49 10.01 0.45
N THR A 117 1.88 11.07 0.95
CA THR A 117 1.62 11.22 2.39
C THR A 117 0.51 10.27 2.82
N SER A 118 0.72 9.60 3.93
CA SER A 118 -0.30 8.82 4.64
C SER A 118 -0.97 9.69 5.72
N ALA A 119 -2.22 9.41 6.03
CA ALA A 119 -2.91 9.99 7.18
C ALA A 119 -3.47 8.88 8.08
N TYR A 120 -3.29 9.06 9.39
CA TYR A 120 -3.67 8.08 10.40
C TYR A 120 -4.52 8.70 11.48
N HIS A 121 -5.52 7.96 11.96
CA HIS A 121 -6.15 8.18 13.26
C HIS A 121 -5.58 7.20 14.26
N ILE A 122 -5.02 7.73 15.34
CA ILE A 122 -4.44 6.95 16.42
C ILE A 122 -5.28 7.19 17.66
N LYS A 123 -5.90 6.12 18.17
CA LYS A 123 -6.59 6.13 19.45
C LYS A 123 -5.62 5.77 20.55
N SER A 124 -5.64 6.55 21.60
CA SER A 124 -4.68 6.47 22.69
C SER A 124 -5.36 6.80 24.01
N GLN A 125 -4.72 6.36 25.09
CA GLN A 125 -5.23 6.53 26.44
C GLN A 125 -4.12 7.04 27.35
N PHE A 126 -4.41 8.08 28.14
CA PHE A 126 -3.53 8.61 29.17
C PHE A 126 -3.58 7.81 30.48
N GLY A 127 -2.54 7.93 31.29
CA GLY A 127 -2.44 7.39 32.64
C GLY A 127 -2.05 5.92 32.72
N LEU A 128 -1.64 5.32 31.61
CA LEU A 128 -1.14 3.94 31.54
C LEU A 128 0.17 3.92 30.77
N ALA A 129 1.13 3.12 31.25
CA ALA A 129 2.31 2.74 30.49
C ALA A 129 2.50 1.22 30.52
N THR A 130 2.80 0.69 29.34
CA THR A 130 3.08 -0.72 29.09
C THR A 130 4.49 -0.89 28.53
N ASP A 131 5.00 -2.13 28.58
CA ASP A 131 6.32 -2.50 28.06
C ASP A 131 6.46 -2.32 26.55
N SER A 132 5.38 -2.54 25.82
CA SER A 132 5.33 -2.52 24.35
C SER A 132 4.72 -1.24 23.78
N HIS A 133 4.31 -0.30 24.63
CA HIS A 133 3.54 0.92 24.31
C HIS A 133 2.13 0.68 23.74
N TRP A 134 1.70 -0.58 23.66
CA TRP A 134 0.36 -1.00 23.29
C TRP A 134 -0.47 -1.32 24.53
N ASP A 135 -1.78 -1.19 24.43
CA ASP A 135 -2.74 -1.51 25.50
C ASP A 135 -2.73 -2.98 25.97
N ASP A 136 -2.41 -3.91 25.07
CA ASP A 136 -2.25 -5.36 25.31
C ASP A 136 -0.97 -5.73 26.08
N GLY A 137 -0.04 -4.80 26.23
CA GLY A 137 1.23 -5.03 26.92
C GLY A 137 1.11 -5.18 28.44
N LYS A 138 2.18 -5.62 29.09
CA LYS A 138 2.23 -5.68 30.54
C LYS A 138 2.30 -4.26 31.10
N VAL A 139 1.28 -3.87 31.87
CA VAL A 139 1.23 -2.57 32.55
C VAL A 139 2.30 -2.54 33.64
N TRP A 140 3.16 -1.53 33.60
CA TRP A 140 4.22 -1.34 34.61
C TRP A 140 4.10 -0.01 35.35
N GLU A 141 3.38 0.98 34.81
CA GLU A 141 3.13 2.25 35.49
C GLU A 141 1.71 2.76 35.21
N LYS A 142 1.14 3.40 36.24
CA LYS A 142 -0.13 4.15 36.17
C LYS A 142 0.09 5.55 36.72
N THR A 143 -0.37 6.55 35.99
CA THR A 143 -0.13 7.96 36.34
C THR A 143 -1.43 8.75 36.29
N THR A 144 -1.50 9.86 37.04
CA THR A 144 -2.63 10.77 36.95
C THR A 144 -2.61 11.56 35.63
N PHE A 145 -3.80 11.91 35.14
CA PHE A 145 -4.00 12.66 33.88
C PHE A 145 -4.92 13.88 34.04
N ILE A 146 -5.36 14.17 35.27
CA ILE A 146 -6.33 15.23 35.60
C ILE A 146 -5.81 16.62 35.20
N HIS A 147 -4.49 16.82 35.22
CA HIS A 147 -3.85 18.08 34.87
C HIS A 147 -3.76 18.36 33.37
N ILE A 148 -4.14 17.39 32.52
CA ILE A 148 -4.03 17.49 31.07
C ILE A 148 -5.26 18.21 30.52
N SER A 149 -5.04 19.40 29.97
CA SER A 149 -6.05 20.14 29.22
C SER A 149 -5.80 20.03 27.72
N ARG A 150 -6.84 20.29 26.93
CA ARG A 150 -6.76 20.34 25.47
C ARG A 150 -5.67 21.30 24.98
N ASP A 151 -5.58 22.49 25.57
CA ASP A 151 -4.58 23.49 25.21
C ASP A 151 -3.14 23.02 25.45
N LYS A 152 -2.89 22.29 26.55
CA LYS A 152 -1.56 21.75 26.83
C LYS A 152 -1.17 20.71 25.79
N LEU A 153 -2.11 19.83 25.43
CA LEU A 153 -1.91 18.84 24.37
C LEU A 153 -1.59 19.54 23.04
N ASP A 154 -2.42 20.48 22.61
CA ASP A 154 -2.24 21.17 21.32
C ASP A 154 -0.90 21.93 21.24
N ARG A 155 -0.44 22.56 22.33
CA ARG A 155 0.90 23.17 22.39
C ARG A 155 2.03 22.16 22.20
N MET A 156 1.91 20.99 22.82
CA MET A 156 2.90 19.91 22.64
C MET A 156 2.88 19.35 21.22
N LEU A 157 1.70 19.15 20.64
CA LEU A 157 1.56 18.71 19.25
C LEU A 157 2.18 19.72 18.27
N ALA A 158 1.98 21.03 18.50
CA ALA A 158 2.60 22.07 17.70
C ALA A 158 4.13 22.05 17.79
N SER A 159 4.68 21.80 18.99
CA SER A 159 6.13 21.64 19.18
C SER A 159 6.68 20.42 18.43
N ILE A 160 5.97 19.29 18.47
CA ILE A 160 6.34 18.07 17.71
C ILE A 160 6.31 18.35 16.20
N GLN A 161 5.28 19.04 15.71
CA GLN A 161 5.18 19.41 14.30
C GLN A 161 6.34 20.31 13.87
N ALA A 162 6.68 21.34 14.64
CA ALA A 162 7.79 22.24 14.34
C ALA A 162 9.14 21.51 14.33
N SER A 163 9.36 20.57 15.28
CA SER A 163 10.57 19.73 15.31
C SER A 163 10.70 18.87 14.05
N ASN A 164 9.60 18.24 13.62
CA ASN A 164 9.60 17.43 12.40
C ASN A 164 9.78 18.28 11.13
N GLN A 165 9.22 19.49 11.08
CA GLN A 165 9.43 20.41 9.97
C GLN A 165 10.92 20.78 9.83
N LYS A 166 11.63 21.06 10.93
CA LYS A 166 13.07 21.30 10.89
C LYS A 166 13.84 20.08 10.35
N LYS A 167 13.49 18.88 10.82
CA LYS A 167 14.07 17.62 10.33
C LYS A 167 13.84 17.42 8.82
N MET A 168 12.69 17.82 8.28
CA MET A 168 12.43 17.71 6.84
C MET A 168 13.42 18.51 6.00
N PHE A 169 13.72 19.75 6.39
CA PHE A 169 14.73 20.57 5.71
C PHE A 169 16.12 19.94 5.82
N GLU A 170 16.47 19.45 7.01
CA GLU A 170 17.74 18.74 7.25
C GLU A 170 17.89 17.49 6.36
N TYR A 171 16.85 16.65 6.26
CA TYR A 171 16.86 15.47 5.37
C TYR A 171 16.84 15.81 3.89
N CYS A 172 16.37 17.00 3.52
CA CYS A 172 16.52 17.51 2.17
C CYS A 172 17.92 18.05 1.89
N GLY A 173 18.81 18.15 2.90
CA GLY A 173 20.15 18.70 2.77
C GLY A 173 20.15 20.21 2.57
N VAL A 174 19.09 20.91 3.00
CA VAL A 174 18.92 22.34 2.78
C VAL A 174 18.83 23.07 4.11
N ASP A 175 19.57 24.16 4.24
CA ASP A 175 19.45 25.05 5.40
C ASP A 175 18.07 25.74 5.38
N PRO A 176 17.23 25.63 6.44
CA PRO A 176 15.93 26.28 6.51
C PRO A 176 15.94 27.79 6.21
N GLN A 177 17.05 28.49 6.45
CA GLN A 177 17.16 29.94 6.22
C GLN A 177 17.58 30.33 4.80
N SER A 178 17.87 29.35 3.94
CA SER A 178 18.34 29.59 2.59
C SER A 178 17.20 29.93 1.61
N GLN A 179 17.54 30.65 0.54
CA GLN A 179 16.61 30.90 -0.57
C GLN A 179 16.13 29.60 -1.22
N THR A 180 16.98 28.57 -1.26
CA THR A 180 16.63 27.24 -1.80
C THR A 180 15.58 26.53 -0.95
N ALA A 181 15.62 26.67 0.39
CA ALA A 181 14.57 26.17 1.26
C ALA A 181 13.22 26.86 0.99
N TYR A 182 13.24 28.19 0.80
CA TYR A 182 12.04 28.95 0.46
C TYR A 182 11.43 28.50 -0.87
N GLU A 183 12.26 28.34 -1.91
CA GLU A 183 11.80 27.86 -3.22
C GLU A 183 11.21 26.45 -3.13
N LEU A 184 11.84 25.52 -2.40
CA LEU A 184 11.33 24.17 -2.22
C LEU A 184 10.00 24.15 -1.45
N ALA A 185 9.89 24.95 -0.39
CA ALA A 185 8.66 25.09 0.38
C ALA A 185 7.52 25.72 -0.46
N SER A 186 7.85 26.67 -1.35
CA SER A 186 6.87 27.32 -2.23
C SER A 186 6.28 26.38 -3.29
N LYS A 187 7.06 25.36 -3.71
CA LYS A 187 6.66 24.35 -4.70
C LYS A 187 5.79 23.23 -4.10
N GLY A 188 5.45 23.31 -2.81
CA GLY A 188 4.58 22.37 -2.12
C GLY A 188 5.30 21.57 -1.03
N LEU A 189 4.72 20.43 -0.66
CA LEU A 189 5.21 19.61 0.45
C LEU A 189 6.63 19.09 0.21
N LEU A 190 7.54 19.38 1.15
CA LEU A 190 8.93 18.90 1.14
C LEU A 190 8.97 17.38 1.23
N ARG A 191 9.47 16.71 0.19
CA ARG A 191 9.60 15.25 0.16
C ARG A 191 11.07 14.88 0.00
N PRO A 192 11.74 14.41 1.06
CA PRO A 192 13.09 13.88 0.95
C PRO A 192 13.14 12.72 -0.05
N ALA A 193 14.15 12.71 -0.93
CA ALA A 193 14.30 11.64 -1.93
C ALA A 193 14.79 10.33 -1.31
N VAL A 194 15.58 10.41 -0.23
CA VAL A 194 16.17 9.25 0.44
C VAL A 194 15.15 8.62 1.38
N ASN A 195 15.16 7.28 1.48
CA ASN A 195 14.48 6.56 2.55
C ASN A 195 15.05 7.01 3.89
N GLY A 196 14.35 7.92 4.56
CA GLY A 196 14.70 8.45 5.87
C GLY A 196 13.80 7.91 6.97
N PRO A 197 14.03 8.35 8.22
CA PRO A 197 13.11 8.03 9.32
C PRO A 197 11.71 8.61 9.06
N PRO A 198 10.71 8.18 9.84
CA PRO A 198 9.36 8.71 9.76
C PRO A 198 9.34 10.24 9.91
N LEU A 199 8.59 10.91 9.05
CA LEU A 199 8.44 12.37 9.07
C LEU A 199 6.98 12.76 9.17
N ILE A 200 6.67 13.64 10.13
CA ILE A 200 5.32 14.14 10.40
C ILE A 200 5.15 15.52 9.78
N TYR A 201 4.23 15.65 8.82
CA TYR A 201 3.84 16.91 8.18
C TYR A 201 2.81 17.69 8.98
N GLY A 202 1.93 16.97 9.67
CA GLY A 202 0.87 17.58 10.45
C GLY A 202 0.40 16.63 11.54
N ILE A 203 0.12 17.18 12.71
CA ILE A 203 -0.42 16.42 13.83
C ILE A 203 -1.45 17.29 14.56
N LYS A 204 -2.63 16.74 14.78
CA LYS A 204 -3.71 17.44 15.50
C LYS A 204 -4.50 16.46 16.36
N CYS A 205 -5.06 16.96 17.45
CA CYS A 205 -6.03 16.19 18.22
C CYS A 205 -7.44 16.35 17.63
N VAL A 206 -8.07 15.24 17.22
CA VAL A 206 -9.42 15.23 16.65
C VAL A 206 -10.49 14.91 17.69
N HIS A 207 -10.16 14.10 18.69
CA HIS A 207 -11.05 13.77 19.79
C HIS A 207 -10.29 13.85 21.10
N PHE A 208 -10.86 14.50 22.11
CA PHE A 208 -10.25 14.67 23.42
C PHE A 208 -11.32 14.46 24.48
N ASN A 209 -11.31 13.28 25.10
CA ASN A 209 -12.18 12.93 26.22
C ASN A 209 -11.37 12.11 27.24
N PRO A 210 -10.50 12.76 28.03
CA PRO A 210 -9.57 12.08 28.93
C PRO A 210 -10.26 11.01 29.80
N PRO A 211 -9.67 9.81 29.95
CA PRO A 211 -8.30 9.47 29.57
C PRO A 211 -8.10 9.21 28.07
N ASP A 212 -9.17 9.06 27.28
CA ASP A 212 -9.08 8.70 25.87
C ASP A 212 -8.93 9.93 24.97
N PHE A 213 -8.09 9.80 23.94
CA PHE A 213 -7.92 10.82 22.93
C PHE A 213 -7.60 10.20 21.58
N THR A 214 -7.78 10.98 20.52
CA THR A 214 -7.47 10.55 19.16
C THR A 214 -6.68 11.63 18.45
N LEU A 215 -5.54 11.24 17.88
CA LEU A 215 -4.70 12.10 17.06
C LEU A 215 -4.88 11.76 15.58
N GLU A 216 -4.90 12.80 14.76
CA GLU A 216 -4.75 12.69 13.32
C GLU A 216 -3.33 13.10 12.93
N ILE A 217 -2.58 12.17 12.34
CA ILE A 217 -1.18 12.35 11.96
C ILE A 217 -1.06 12.20 10.44
N HIS A 218 -0.45 13.18 9.80
CA HIS A 218 -0.04 13.14 8.41
C HIS A 218 1.47 12.91 8.34
N CYS A 219 1.90 11.81 7.72
CA CYS A 219 3.29 11.41 7.73
C CYS A 219 3.72 10.68 6.45
N VAL A 220 5.03 10.45 6.32
CA VAL A 220 5.65 9.56 5.33
C VAL A 220 6.68 8.65 6.01
N ASN A 221 7.01 7.54 5.35
CA ASN A 221 7.99 6.55 5.79
C ASN A 221 7.72 6.02 7.22
N GLU A 222 6.46 5.94 7.60
CA GLU A 222 6.02 5.57 8.93
C GLU A 222 6.04 4.06 9.21
N ASN A 223 6.06 3.72 10.50
CA ASN A 223 5.88 2.37 11.01
C ASN A 223 4.96 2.40 12.24
N GLU A 224 4.25 1.30 12.51
CA GLU A 224 3.32 1.20 13.65
C GLU A 224 4.03 1.34 15.00
N GLN A 225 5.25 0.79 15.13
CA GLN A 225 6.02 0.92 16.37
C GLN A 225 6.47 2.36 16.63
N TYR A 226 6.79 3.12 15.57
CA TYR A 226 7.13 4.54 15.70
C TYR A 226 5.92 5.34 16.19
N MET A 227 4.73 5.05 15.68
CA MET A 227 3.50 5.71 16.13
C MET A 227 3.19 5.41 17.60
N ALA A 228 3.38 4.16 18.04
CA ALA A 228 3.20 3.81 19.45
C ALA A 228 4.23 4.50 20.36
N ALA A 229 5.51 4.54 19.94
CA ALA A 229 6.55 5.26 20.66
C ALA A 229 6.28 6.78 20.73
N LEU A 230 5.80 7.39 19.64
CA LEU A 230 5.41 8.81 19.62
C LEU A 230 4.33 9.13 20.65
N ILE A 231 3.33 8.26 20.80
CA ILE A 231 2.28 8.42 21.82
C ILE A 231 2.87 8.32 23.23
N HIS A 232 3.77 7.39 23.46
CA HIS A 232 4.46 7.25 24.73
C HIS A 232 5.28 8.51 25.07
N ASP A 233 6.10 8.98 24.13
CA ASP A 233 6.92 10.20 24.27
C ASP A 233 6.05 11.45 24.50
N LEU A 234 4.89 11.53 23.86
CA LEU A 234 3.90 12.58 24.08
C LEU A 234 3.35 12.54 25.51
N GLY A 235 3.04 11.35 26.03
CA GLY A 235 2.64 11.15 27.41
C GLY A 235 3.69 11.69 28.39
N LEU A 236 4.94 11.25 28.23
CA LEU A 236 6.07 11.69 29.06
C LEU A 236 6.25 13.20 29.02
N SER A 237 6.15 13.79 27.81
CA SER A 237 6.25 15.23 27.59
C SER A 237 5.16 16.03 28.32
N LEU A 238 3.98 15.44 28.50
CA LEU A 238 2.84 16.00 29.24
C LEU A 238 2.88 15.67 30.75
N LYS A 239 3.98 15.10 31.24
CA LYS A 239 4.14 14.62 32.63
C LYS A 239 3.07 13.62 33.01
N THR A 240 2.76 12.71 32.10
CA THR A 240 1.87 11.56 32.32
C THR A 240 2.44 10.35 31.59
N THR A 241 1.67 9.28 31.51
CA THR A 241 1.95 8.13 30.67
C THR A 241 0.84 8.00 29.62
N ALA A 242 1.15 7.38 28.48
CA ALA A 242 0.15 7.09 27.47
C ALA A 242 0.46 5.79 26.72
N VAL A 243 -0.59 5.11 26.26
CA VAL A 243 -0.53 3.91 25.42
C VAL A 243 -1.30 4.09 24.13
N CYS A 244 -0.86 3.40 23.09
CA CYS A 244 -1.55 3.27 21.82
C CYS A 244 -2.54 2.10 21.88
N GLN A 245 -3.81 2.35 21.57
CA GLN A 245 -4.85 1.31 21.52
C GLN A 245 -5.08 0.84 20.09
N GLN A 246 -5.21 1.78 19.16
CA GLN A 246 -5.58 1.46 17.78
C GLN A 246 -4.97 2.45 16.80
N ILE A 247 -4.43 1.94 15.69
CA ILE A 247 -4.01 2.74 14.55
C ILE A 247 -4.91 2.44 13.36
N ARG A 248 -5.43 3.50 12.72
CA ARG A 248 -6.23 3.43 11.51
C ARG A 248 -5.65 4.33 10.42
N CYS A 249 -5.18 3.76 9.33
CA CYS A 249 -4.84 4.49 8.10
C CYS A 249 -6.13 4.97 7.41
N ILE A 250 -6.37 6.28 7.40
CA ILE A 250 -7.55 6.87 6.78
C ILE A 250 -7.31 7.33 5.34
N ARG A 251 -6.05 7.55 4.97
CA ARG A 251 -5.66 7.99 3.63
C ARG A 251 -4.25 7.53 3.30
N TYR A 252 -4.06 7.10 2.07
CA TYR A 252 -2.76 6.88 1.46
C TYR A 252 -2.71 7.58 0.09
N GLY A 253 -1.95 8.67 0.01
CA GLY A 253 -1.93 9.52 -1.19
C GLY A 253 -3.33 10.06 -1.51
N CYS A 254 -3.85 9.70 -2.69
CA CYS A 254 -5.18 10.10 -3.14
C CYS A 254 -6.31 9.17 -2.68
N PHE A 255 -5.97 8.01 -2.13
CA PHE A 255 -6.94 7.00 -1.72
C PHE A 255 -7.33 7.20 -0.26
N THR A 256 -8.62 7.25 0.00
CA THR A 256 -9.23 7.45 1.31
C THR A 256 -10.01 6.20 1.73
N VAL A 257 -10.54 6.19 2.96
CA VAL A 257 -11.39 5.11 3.46
C VAL A 257 -12.60 4.87 2.56
N ASP A 258 -13.17 5.94 1.99
CA ASP A 258 -14.38 5.85 1.16
C ASP A 258 -14.10 5.14 -0.17
N ASP A 259 -12.84 5.16 -0.63
CA ASP A 259 -12.40 4.42 -1.81
C ASP A 259 -11.99 2.98 -1.49
N ALA A 260 -12.02 2.54 -0.23
CA ALA A 260 -11.45 1.27 0.17
C ALA A 260 -12.48 0.14 0.11
N LEU A 261 -12.20 -0.87 -0.71
CA LEU A 261 -13.08 -2.03 -0.84
C LEU A 261 -13.01 -2.89 0.43
N LEU A 262 -14.17 -3.08 1.08
CA LEU A 262 -14.30 -3.90 2.28
C LEU A 262 -14.01 -5.38 2.00
N ARG A 263 -13.55 -6.10 3.02
CA ARG A 263 -13.20 -7.53 2.95
C ARG A 263 -14.28 -8.42 2.33
N LYS A 264 -15.55 -8.13 2.60
CA LYS A 264 -16.69 -8.88 2.07
C LYS A 264 -16.86 -8.78 0.55
N HIS A 265 -16.29 -7.75 -0.08
CA HIS A 265 -16.39 -7.51 -1.52
C HIS A 265 -15.08 -7.84 -2.26
N TRP A 266 -14.16 -8.59 -1.64
CA TRP A 266 -12.93 -9.06 -2.29
C TRP A 266 -13.21 -10.26 -3.22
N SER A 267 -14.12 -10.07 -4.17
CA SER A 267 -14.52 -11.06 -5.19
C SER A 267 -14.46 -10.44 -6.58
N LEU A 268 -14.40 -11.29 -7.60
CA LEU A 268 -14.28 -10.86 -8.99
C LEU A 268 -15.49 -10.04 -9.48
N GLU A 269 -16.64 -10.16 -8.82
CA GLU A 269 -17.84 -9.36 -9.10
C GLU A 269 -17.59 -7.84 -8.94
N TYR A 270 -16.91 -7.42 -7.88
CA TYR A 270 -16.71 -6.00 -7.56
C TYR A 270 -15.35 -5.44 -8.02
N LEU A 271 -14.36 -6.32 -8.22
CA LEU A 271 -12.99 -5.92 -8.48
C LEU A 271 -12.77 -5.16 -9.81
N PRO A 272 -13.35 -5.55 -10.96
CA PRO A 272 -13.13 -4.88 -12.25
C PRO A 272 -13.56 -3.40 -12.23
N ASP A 273 -14.77 -3.12 -11.75
CA ASP A 273 -15.29 -1.76 -11.64
C ASP A 273 -14.46 -0.94 -10.64
N HIS A 274 -14.12 -1.56 -9.51
CA HIS A 274 -13.30 -0.92 -8.48
C HIS A 274 -11.88 -0.58 -8.98
N MET A 275 -11.26 -1.50 -9.73
CA MET A 275 -9.96 -1.27 -10.35
C MET A 275 -10.01 -0.13 -11.36
N SER A 276 -11.08 -0.06 -12.15
CA SER A 276 -11.30 1.01 -13.13
C SER A 276 -11.45 2.37 -12.44
N HIS A 277 -12.24 2.45 -11.37
CA HIS A 277 -12.37 3.65 -10.54
C HIS A 277 -11.03 4.09 -9.95
N CYS A 278 -10.28 3.16 -9.35
CA CYS A 278 -8.96 3.44 -8.77
C CYS A 278 -7.97 3.97 -9.82
N HIS A 279 -8.02 3.41 -11.03
CA HIS A 279 -7.12 3.80 -12.12
C HIS A 279 -7.43 5.20 -12.65
N THR A 280 -8.71 5.54 -12.80
CA THR A 280 -9.14 6.90 -13.15
C THR A 280 -8.69 7.91 -12.10
N LYS A 281 -8.88 7.59 -10.81
CA LYS A 281 -8.44 8.44 -9.71
C LYS A 281 -6.93 8.65 -9.71
N LEU A 282 -6.15 7.60 -9.93
CA LEU A 282 -4.69 7.69 -9.98
C LEU A 282 -4.20 8.51 -11.18
N ARG A 283 -4.87 8.41 -12.35
CA ARG A 283 -4.55 9.23 -13.53
C ARG A 283 -4.91 10.71 -13.39
N SER A 284 -5.89 11.03 -12.56
CA SER A 284 -6.31 12.41 -12.29
C SER A 284 -5.28 13.20 -11.48
N LEU A 285 -4.27 12.52 -10.92
CA LEU A 285 -3.26 13.17 -10.12
C LEU A 285 -2.26 13.93 -11.00
N PRO A 286 -1.89 15.16 -10.62
CA PRO A 286 -0.76 15.84 -11.22
C PRO A 286 0.53 15.04 -10.96
N ASP A 287 1.46 15.11 -11.91
CA ASP A 287 2.74 14.38 -11.87
C ASP A 287 3.66 15.02 -10.80
N ILE A 288 3.42 14.69 -9.53
CA ILE A 288 4.18 15.20 -8.38
C ILE A 288 5.31 14.22 -8.11
N GLY A 289 6.45 14.42 -8.76
CA GLY A 289 7.69 13.70 -8.43
C GLY A 289 8.31 14.18 -7.10
N PRO A 290 9.20 13.40 -6.48
CA PRO A 290 9.98 13.86 -5.33
C PRO A 290 10.86 15.05 -5.76
N GLN A 291 10.79 16.15 -5.00
CA GLN A 291 11.33 17.45 -5.42
C GLN A 291 12.86 17.42 -5.65
N LEU A 292 13.60 16.57 -4.94
CA LEU A 292 15.06 16.46 -5.10
C LEU A 292 15.50 15.74 -6.38
N ALA A 293 14.72 14.82 -6.93
CA ALA A 293 14.99 14.25 -8.26
C ALA A 293 14.82 15.30 -9.38
N THR A 294 14.13 16.40 -9.08
CA THR A 294 13.92 17.52 -9.99
C THR A 294 15.07 18.52 -9.89
N TYR A 295 15.69 18.68 -8.72
CA TYR A 295 16.79 19.62 -8.52
C TYR A 295 18.10 19.17 -9.19
N ASP A 296 18.47 17.89 -9.07
CA ASP A 296 19.63 17.33 -9.79
C ASP A 296 19.45 17.40 -11.32
N ARG A 297 18.21 17.25 -11.81
CA ARG A 297 17.87 17.44 -13.23
C ARG A 297 17.96 18.91 -13.68
N LEU A 298 17.53 19.84 -12.82
CA LEU A 298 17.59 21.27 -13.14
C LEU A 298 19.04 21.77 -13.14
N GLN A 299 19.88 21.34 -12.19
CA GLN A 299 21.31 21.68 -12.16
C GLN A 299 22.08 21.04 -13.32
N SER A 300 21.78 19.80 -13.70
CA SER A 300 22.40 19.15 -14.87
C SER A 300 21.95 19.75 -16.21
N SER A 301 20.77 20.38 -16.28
CA SER A 301 20.32 21.12 -17.48
C SER A 301 20.92 22.54 -17.60
N GLN A 302 21.43 23.10 -16.50
CA GLN A 302 21.98 24.47 -16.46
C GLN A 302 23.51 24.52 -16.64
N ASN A 303 24.20 23.38 -16.61
CA ASN A 303 25.63 23.31 -16.93
C ASN A 303 25.81 22.85 -18.40
N PRO A 304 26.25 23.73 -19.33
CA PRO A 304 26.63 23.27 -20.66
C PRO A 304 27.82 22.31 -20.56
N PRO A 305 27.92 21.28 -21.43
CA PRO A 305 29.06 20.38 -21.41
C PRO A 305 30.33 21.17 -21.68
N THR A 306 31.24 21.16 -20.70
CA THR A 306 32.63 21.59 -20.89
C THR A 306 33.24 20.72 -21.97
N LYS A 307 33.43 21.30 -23.16
CA LYS A 307 34.19 20.69 -24.25
C LYS A 307 35.64 20.50 -23.79
N SER A 308 36.02 19.24 -23.59
CA SER A 308 37.41 18.78 -23.62
C SER A 308 37.82 18.49 -25.06
#